data_AF-A0A7V2W8U2-F1
#
_entry.id   AF-A0A7V2W8U2-F1
#
_cell.length_a   1.000
_cell.length_b   1.000
_cell.length_c   1.000
_cell.angle_alpha   90.00
_cell.angle_beta   90.00
_cell.angle_gamma   90.00
#
_symmetry.space_group_name_H-M   'P 1'
#
loop_
_entity.id
_entity.type
_entity.pdbx_description
1 polymer ?
#
loop_
_entity_poly.entity_id
_entity_poly.type
_entity_poly.pdbx_seq_one_letter_code
_entity_poly.pdbx_strand_id
1 'polypeptide(L)'
;MRRVVVTGLGLVTPLGSGVEASWSRLLEGRSGIRHIDRFDVSDLPCRIAGMVPPESEPGGFRATDYVEPRELRRSDLFITYAIAAATQALADSGFEPRSEEERERAGVLIGSGIGGLSTIADTAVLLEKSGPRRVSPFFIPAALINLATGHVSIRFGLKGPNHSVVTACSTGAHAIGDAARLIALGDADLMVAGGAEAAVCRLGIAGFAAARALSTRYNDTPEKASRPWDRDRDGFVMAEGAGIVV
;
A
#
# COMPACT_ATOMS: atom_id res chain seq x y z
N MET A 1 22.03 2.46 -22.19
CA MET A 1 20.81 2.25 -21.38
C MET A 1 19.60 2.36 -22.28
N ARG A 2 18.62 1.46 -22.12
CA ARG A 2 17.34 1.53 -22.85
C ARG A 2 16.49 2.68 -22.31
N ARG A 3 15.57 3.19 -23.13
CA ARG A 3 14.52 4.11 -22.69
C ARG A 3 13.48 3.32 -21.91
N VAL A 4 12.90 3.95 -20.89
CA VAL A 4 11.82 3.40 -20.07
C VAL A 4 10.62 4.34 -20.20
N VAL A 5 9.43 3.78 -20.32
CA VAL A 5 8.16 4.49 -20.42
C VAL A 5 7.17 3.88 -19.44
N VAL A 6 6.17 4.65 -19.01
CA VAL A 6 5.04 4.15 -18.22
C VAL A 6 3.91 3.80 -19.17
N THR A 7 3.35 2.61 -19.05
CA THR A 7 2.29 2.10 -19.93
C THR A 7 0.99 1.77 -19.19
N GLY A 8 1.01 1.67 -17.86
CA GLY A 8 -0.21 1.44 -17.08
C GLY A 8 -0.12 1.99 -15.67
N LEU A 9 -1.28 2.35 -15.10
CA LEU A 9 -1.42 2.94 -13.78
C LEU A 9 -2.45 2.20 -12.93
N GLY A 10 -2.18 2.08 -11.63
CA GLY A 10 -3.11 1.52 -10.67
C GLY A 10 -3.00 2.20 -9.31
N LEU A 11 -4.16 2.51 -8.71
CA LEU A 11 -4.23 3.31 -7.48
C LEU A 11 -5.31 2.76 -6.54
N VAL A 12 -4.94 2.58 -5.27
CA VAL A 12 -5.87 2.41 -4.15
C VAL A 12 -5.52 3.48 -3.14
N THR A 13 -6.41 4.44 -2.90
CA THR A 13 -6.08 5.65 -2.13
C THR A 13 -7.21 6.02 -1.16
N PRO A 14 -6.97 6.95 -0.22
CA PRO A 14 -8.02 7.53 0.61
C PRO A 14 -9.09 8.29 -0.18
N LEU A 15 -8.81 8.68 -1.42
CA LEU A 15 -9.78 9.31 -2.31
C LEU A 15 -10.61 8.30 -3.09
N GLY A 16 -10.16 7.06 -3.25
CA GLY A 16 -10.90 6.00 -3.92
C GLY A 16 -10.02 4.87 -4.42
N SER A 17 -10.65 3.76 -4.81
CA SER A 17 -10.01 2.66 -5.54
C SER A 17 -10.19 2.88 -7.05
N GLY A 18 -9.08 2.94 -7.78
CA GLY A 18 -9.02 3.24 -9.21
C GLY A 18 -8.38 4.60 -9.50
N VAL A 19 -7.70 4.69 -10.65
CA VAL A 19 -6.99 5.89 -11.10
C VAL A 19 -7.96 7.05 -11.31
N GLU A 20 -8.99 6.86 -12.13
CA GLU A 20 -9.99 7.90 -12.43
C GLU A 20 -10.73 8.39 -11.18
N ALA A 21 -11.15 7.48 -10.31
CA ALA A 21 -11.84 7.83 -9.07
C ALA A 21 -10.95 8.66 -8.14
N SER A 22 -9.67 8.30 -8.02
CA SER A 22 -8.69 9.03 -7.21
C SER A 22 -8.36 10.39 -7.83
N TRP A 23 -8.10 10.43 -9.12
CA TRP A 23 -7.62 11.61 -9.84
C TRP A 23 -8.68 12.70 -9.96
N SER A 24 -9.91 12.35 -10.34
CA SER A 24 -11.03 13.30 -10.42
C SER A 24 -11.27 14.01 -9.07
N ARG A 25 -11.32 13.24 -7.98
CA ARG A 25 -11.54 13.79 -6.62
C ARG A 25 -10.38 14.63 -6.13
N LEU A 26 -9.15 14.30 -6.55
CA LEU A 26 -7.98 15.12 -6.27
C LEU A 26 -8.09 16.48 -6.96
N LEU A 27 -8.47 16.51 -8.24
CA LEU A 27 -8.66 17.75 -9.01
C LEU A 27 -9.81 18.62 -8.47
N GLU A 28 -10.84 17.99 -7.90
CA GLU A 28 -11.94 18.66 -7.20
C GLU A 28 -11.52 19.24 -5.83
N GLY A 29 -10.30 18.99 -5.36
CA GLY A 29 -9.81 19.46 -4.06
C GLY A 29 -10.44 18.72 -2.87
N ARG A 30 -10.93 17.49 -3.08
CA ARG A 30 -11.51 16.69 -2.00
C ARG A 30 -10.41 16.17 -1.07
N SER A 31 -10.71 16.13 0.23
CA SER A 31 -9.86 15.47 1.22
C SER A 31 -10.29 14.02 1.44
N GLY A 32 -9.33 13.10 1.51
CA GLY A 32 -9.54 11.72 1.95
C GLY A 32 -9.29 11.51 3.46
N ILE A 33 -8.98 12.59 4.19
CA ILE A 33 -8.69 12.54 5.62
C ILE A 33 -9.99 12.60 6.41
N ARG A 34 -10.14 11.66 7.36
CA ARG A 34 -11.33 11.52 8.23
C ARG A 34 -10.93 11.06 9.62
N HIS A 35 -11.89 11.06 10.53
CA HIS A 35 -11.74 10.39 11.82
C HIS A 35 -11.48 8.89 11.62
N ILE A 36 -10.62 8.33 12.46
CA ILE A 36 -10.39 6.89 12.52
C ILE A 36 -11.57 6.23 13.24
N ASP A 37 -12.19 5.26 12.59
CA ASP A 37 -13.36 4.51 13.09
C ASP A 37 -13.11 2.99 13.18
N ARG A 38 -11.92 2.52 12.80
CA ARG A 38 -11.56 1.08 12.77
C ARG A 38 -11.11 0.52 14.11
N PHE A 39 -10.71 1.37 15.05
CA PHE A 39 -10.23 0.99 16.38
C PHE A 39 -10.40 2.16 17.35
N ASP A 40 -10.31 1.89 18.65
CA ASP A 40 -10.38 2.93 19.66
C ASP A 40 -9.16 3.86 19.61
N VAL A 41 -9.44 5.15 19.46
CA VAL A 41 -8.47 6.26 19.40
C VAL A 41 -8.66 7.27 20.53
N SER A 42 -9.54 6.99 21.49
CA SER A 42 -9.91 7.93 22.56
C SER A 42 -8.69 8.37 23.40
N ASP A 43 -7.72 7.49 23.59
CA ASP A 43 -6.48 7.74 24.32
C ASP A 43 -5.30 8.19 23.44
N LEU A 44 -5.51 8.33 22.12
CA LEU A 44 -4.47 8.74 21.19
C LEU A 44 -4.48 10.26 20.95
N PRO A 45 -3.30 10.91 20.87
CA PRO A 45 -3.19 12.33 20.51
C PRO A 45 -3.69 12.64 19.09
N CYS A 46 -3.42 11.74 18.13
CA CYS A 46 -3.91 11.81 16.76
C CYS A 46 -5.05 10.79 16.58
N ARG A 47 -6.18 11.26 16.04
CA ARG A 47 -7.43 10.48 15.89
C ARG A 47 -7.95 10.49 14.45
N ILE A 48 -7.12 10.90 13.51
CA ILE A 48 -7.46 11.13 12.11
C ILE A 48 -6.45 10.43 11.20
N ALA A 49 -6.91 9.99 10.03
CA ALA A 49 -6.08 9.36 9.02
C ALA A 49 -6.73 9.47 7.62
N GLY A 50 -5.92 9.29 6.59
CA GLY A 50 -6.39 8.98 5.24
C GLY A 50 -6.64 7.49 5.10
N MET A 51 -7.86 7.05 5.36
CA MET A 51 -8.24 5.64 5.21
C MET A 51 -8.83 5.39 3.82
N VAL A 52 -8.46 4.27 3.19
CA VAL A 52 -9.09 3.84 1.93
C VAL A 52 -10.60 3.65 2.17
N PRO A 53 -11.48 4.23 1.33
CA PRO A 53 -12.92 4.14 1.55
C PRO A 53 -13.42 2.68 1.49
N PRO A 54 -14.32 2.27 2.41
CA PRO A 54 -14.89 0.93 2.40
C PRO A 54 -15.80 0.72 1.18
N GLU A 55 -16.08 -0.53 0.82
CA GLU A 55 -16.93 -0.91 -0.32
C GLU A 55 -18.35 -0.29 -0.31
N SER A 56 -18.85 0.09 0.87
CA SER A 56 -20.13 0.75 1.04
C SER A 56 -20.16 2.20 0.54
N GLU A 57 -18.99 2.80 0.31
CA GLU A 57 -18.87 4.18 -0.19
C GLU A 57 -18.62 4.21 -1.72
N PRO A 58 -19.09 5.25 -2.43
CA PRO A 58 -18.81 5.40 -3.86
C PRO A 58 -17.30 5.43 -4.17
N GLY A 59 -16.85 4.56 -5.07
CA GLY A 59 -15.41 4.40 -5.37
C GLY A 59 -14.63 3.75 -4.22
N GLY A 60 -15.33 3.04 -3.33
CA GLY A 60 -14.76 2.26 -2.25
C GLY A 60 -14.00 1.03 -2.71
N PHE A 61 -13.11 0.57 -1.85
CA PHE A 61 -12.28 -0.59 -2.09
C PHE A 61 -12.98 -1.87 -1.61
N ARG A 62 -13.22 -2.79 -2.55
CA ARG A 62 -13.71 -4.14 -2.25
C ARG A 62 -12.59 -5.15 -2.49
N ALA A 63 -12.02 -5.64 -1.39
CA ALA A 63 -10.86 -6.55 -1.43
C ALA A 63 -11.13 -7.85 -2.21
N THR A 64 -12.36 -8.36 -2.18
CA THR A 64 -12.77 -9.60 -2.85
C THR A 64 -12.83 -9.50 -4.37
N ASP A 65 -12.76 -8.29 -4.95
CA ASP A 65 -12.59 -8.13 -6.40
C ASP A 65 -11.18 -8.54 -6.85
N TYR A 66 -10.23 -8.55 -5.92
CA TYR A 66 -8.81 -8.75 -6.20
C TYR A 66 -8.23 -9.97 -5.50
N VAL A 67 -8.75 -10.40 -4.37
CA VAL A 67 -8.17 -11.49 -3.57
C VAL A 67 -9.27 -12.39 -3.02
N GLU A 68 -9.07 -13.70 -3.14
CA GLU A 68 -10.02 -14.68 -2.63
C GLU A 68 -10.22 -14.54 -1.11
N PRO A 69 -11.45 -14.69 -0.57
CA PRO A 69 -11.71 -14.50 0.86
C PRO A 69 -10.80 -15.31 1.81
N ARG A 70 -10.35 -16.49 1.36
CA ARG A 70 -9.43 -17.35 2.11
C ARG A 70 -8.02 -16.77 2.21
N GLU A 71 -7.56 -16.06 1.18
CA GLU A 71 -6.24 -15.44 1.10
C GLU A 71 -6.20 -14.11 1.86
N LEU A 72 -7.32 -13.37 1.89
CA LEU A 72 -7.45 -12.14 2.68
C LEU A 72 -7.14 -12.37 4.17
N ARG A 73 -7.59 -13.49 4.74
CA ARG A 73 -7.33 -13.83 6.15
C ARG A 73 -5.87 -14.23 6.43
N ARG A 74 -5.06 -14.37 5.39
CA ARG A 74 -3.67 -14.87 5.45
C ARG A 74 -2.65 -13.80 5.06
N SER A 75 -3.10 -12.59 4.77
CA SER A 75 -2.27 -11.49 4.28
C SER A 75 -2.60 -10.23 5.06
N ASP A 76 -1.60 -9.39 5.32
CA ASP A 76 -1.88 -8.05 5.82
C ASP A 76 -2.51 -7.19 4.71
N LEU A 77 -3.17 -6.10 5.11
CA LEU A 77 -3.93 -5.25 4.22
C LEU A 77 -3.04 -4.55 3.16
N PHE A 78 -1.77 -4.25 3.48
CA PHE A 78 -0.85 -3.65 2.51
C PHE A 78 -0.60 -4.56 1.29
N ILE A 79 -0.56 -5.89 1.48
CA ILE A 79 -0.42 -6.87 0.40
C ILE A 79 -1.67 -6.82 -0.49
N THR A 80 -2.84 -6.74 0.14
CA THR A 80 -4.13 -6.68 -0.58
C THR A 80 -4.22 -5.41 -1.44
N TYR A 81 -3.79 -4.25 -0.92
CA TYR A 81 -3.70 -3.03 -1.70
C TYR A 81 -2.71 -3.14 -2.86
N ALA A 82 -1.53 -3.75 -2.63
CA ALA A 82 -0.54 -3.97 -3.68
C ALA A 82 -1.10 -4.82 -4.83
N ILE A 83 -1.77 -5.94 -4.52
CA ILE A 83 -2.39 -6.82 -5.51
C ILE A 83 -3.45 -6.05 -6.32
N ALA A 84 -4.30 -5.27 -5.64
CA ALA A 84 -5.35 -4.51 -6.30
C ALA A 84 -4.80 -3.45 -7.26
N ALA A 85 -3.85 -2.63 -6.79
CA ALA A 85 -3.22 -1.62 -7.62
C ALA A 85 -2.41 -2.23 -8.78
N ALA A 86 -1.71 -3.35 -8.56
CA ALA A 86 -1.01 -4.06 -9.63
C ALA A 86 -1.97 -4.66 -10.66
N THR A 87 -3.13 -5.17 -10.22
CA THR A 87 -4.18 -5.66 -11.12
C THR A 87 -4.68 -4.53 -12.03
N GLN A 88 -4.93 -3.36 -11.45
CA GLN A 88 -5.35 -2.18 -12.21
C GLN A 88 -4.28 -1.74 -13.22
N ALA A 89 -3.01 -1.64 -12.79
CA ALA A 89 -1.92 -1.18 -13.65
C ALA A 89 -1.61 -2.14 -14.80
N LEU A 90 -1.65 -3.46 -14.56
CA LEU A 90 -1.49 -4.46 -15.61
C LEU A 90 -2.65 -4.43 -16.61
N ALA A 91 -3.89 -4.29 -16.13
CA ALA A 91 -5.05 -4.16 -17.00
C ALA A 91 -4.97 -2.88 -17.86
N ASP A 92 -4.57 -1.75 -17.27
CA ASP A 92 -4.40 -0.47 -17.97
C ASP A 92 -3.29 -0.52 -19.04
N SER A 93 -2.20 -1.25 -18.77
CA SER A 93 -1.13 -1.44 -19.77
C SER A 93 -1.49 -2.42 -20.90
N GLY A 94 -2.54 -3.23 -20.72
CA GLY A 94 -2.91 -4.29 -21.66
C GLY A 94 -1.90 -5.44 -21.74
N PHE A 95 -0.98 -5.54 -20.78
CA PHE A 95 0.02 -6.60 -20.76
C PHE A 95 -0.54 -7.89 -20.18
N GLU A 96 -0.54 -8.94 -21.00
CA GLU A 96 -0.81 -10.32 -20.59
C GLU A 96 0.30 -11.20 -21.17
N PRO A 97 1.12 -11.89 -20.36
CA PRO A 97 2.23 -12.68 -20.87
C PRO A 97 1.72 -13.91 -21.64
N ARG A 98 2.16 -14.04 -22.90
CA ARG A 98 1.73 -15.08 -23.86
C ARG A 98 2.75 -16.21 -24.03
N SER A 99 3.98 -16.01 -23.55
CA SER A 99 5.07 -16.98 -23.63
C SER A 99 5.83 -17.09 -22.31
N GLU A 100 6.61 -18.16 -22.14
CA GLU A 100 7.50 -18.30 -20.98
C GLU A 100 8.60 -17.23 -20.99
N GLU A 101 9.12 -16.86 -22.17
CA GLU A 101 10.11 -15.79 -22.32
C GLU A 101 9.55 -14.45 -21.81
N GLU A 102 8.34 -14.06 -22.20
CA GLU A 102 7.72 -12.83 -21.67
C GLU A 102 7.53 -12.87 -20.15
N ARG A 103 7.24 -14.05 -19.58
CA ARG A 103 7.15 -14.21 -18.12
C ARG A 103 8.51 -14.01 -17.45
N GLU A 104 9.55 -14.61 -17.98
CA GLU A 104 10.93 -14.48 -17.49
C GLU A 104 11.49 -13.07 -17.66
N ARG A 105 10.96 -12.29 -18.61
CA ARG A 105 11.35 -10.89 -18.86
C ARG A 105 10.47 -9.87 -18.13
N ALA A 106 9.37 -10.28 -17.51
CA ALA A 106 8.50 -9.41 -16.72
C ALA A 106 8.75 -9.59 -15.21
N GLY A 107 9.15 -8.53 -14.54
CA GLY A 107 9.45 -8.51 -13.11
C GLY A 107 8.46 -7.69 -12.28
N VAL A 108 8.69 -7.70 -10.97
CA VAL A 108 7.88 -6.96 -9.98
C VAL A 108 8.82 -6.35 -8.94
N LEU A 109 8.60 -5.08 -8.61
CA LEU A 109 9.32 -4.38 -7.56
C LEU A 109 8.37 -3.46 -6.78
N ILE A 110 7.78 -4.01 -5.71
CA ILE A 110 6.85 -3.29 -4.85
C ILE A 110 7.48 -3.16 -3.46
N GLY A 111 7.60 -1.94 -2.98
CA GLY A 111 8.09 -1.65 -1.64
C GLY A 111 6.97 -1.37 -0.63
N SER A 112 7.31 -1.48 0.65
CA SER A 112 6.50 -0.97 1.76
C SER A 112 7.43 -0.31 2.78
N GLY A 113 6.98 0.74 3.45
CA GLY A 113 7.78 1.43 4.46
C GLY A 113 7.86 0.63 5.75
N ILE A 114 6.74 0.05 6.18
CA ILE A 114 6.63 -0.68 7.45
C ILE A 114 6.08 -2.11 7.26
N GLY A 115 5.30 -2.36 6.20
CA GLY A 115 4.74 -3.68 5.92
C GLY A 115 3.62 -4.05 6.88
N GLY A 116 3.58 -5.31 7.32
CA GLY A 116 2.45 -5.86 8.10
C GLY A 116 2.41 -5.46 9.58
N LEU A 117 2.51 -4.16 9.88
CA LEU A 117 2.57 -3.65 11.26
C LEU A 117 1.35 -4.07 12.10
N SER A 118 0.14 -4.01 11.52
CA SER A 118 -1.10 -4.49 12.16
C SER A 118 -0.99 -5.96 12.51
N THR A 119 -0.64 -6.79 11.53
CA THR A 119 -0.51 -8.25 11.73
C THR A 119 0.53 -8.58 12.79
N ILE A 120 1.66 -7.88 12.85
CA ILE A 120 2.69 -8.05 13.88
C ILE A 120 2.15 -7.67 15.26
N ALA A 121 1.49 -6.52 15.38
CA ALA A 121 0.93 -6.04 16.65
C ALA A 121 -0.11 -7.02 17.21
N ASP A 122 -1.06 -7.45 16.37
CA ASP A 122 -2.11 -8.36 16.77
C ASP A 122 -1.56 -9.74 17.13
N THR A 123 -0.56 -10.22 16.38
CA THR A 123 0.10 -11.50 16.66
C THR A 123 0.89 -11.45 17.97
N ALA A 124 1.56 -10.35 18.29
CA ALA A 124 2.28 -10.18 19.56
C ALA A 124 1.33 -10.24 20.76
N VAL A 125 0.18 -9.57 20.67
CA VAL A 125 -0.87 -9.63 21.71
C VAL A 125 -1.47 -11.03 21.82
N LEU A 126 -1.70 -11.72 20.69
CA LEU A 126 -2.19 -13.10 20.68
C LEU A 126 -1.20 -14.08 21.33
N LEU A 127 0.09 -13.92 21.03
CA LEU A 127 1.17 -14.73 21.60
C LEU A 127 1.19 -14.60 23.13
N GLU A 128 1.13 -13.37 23.64
CA GLU A 128 1.13 -13.11 25.08
C GLU A 128 -0.12 -13.68 25.76
N LYS A 129 -1.30 -13.46 25.17
CA LYS A 129 -2.58 -13.87 25.79
C LYS A 129 -2.88 -15.36 25.66
N SER A 130 -2.37 -16.03 24.63
CA SER A 130 -2.84 -17.39 24.26
C SER A 130 -1.72 -18.36 23.92
N GLY A 131 -0.46 -17.94 24.02
CA GLY A 131 0.72 -18.78 23.85
C GLY A 131 1.08 -19.08 22.38
N PRO A 132 2.27 -19.66 22.14
CA PRO A 132 2.87 -19.77 20.81
C PRO A 132 2.10 -20.71 19.86
N ARG A 133 1.37 -21.69 20.38
CA ARG A 133 0.58 -22.63 19.55
C ARG A 133 -0.58 -21.96 18.80
N ARG A 134 -0.97 -20.74 19.20
CA ARG A 134 -2.05 -19.97 18.55
C ARG A 134 -1.57 -19.07 17.42
N VAL A 135 -0.26 -18.90 17.25
CA VAL A 135 0.31 -18.12 16.16
C VAL A 135 0.04 -18.84 14.83
N SER A 136 -0.48 -18.10 13.85
CA SER A 136 -0.79 -18.64 12.53
C SER A 136 0.50 -19.01 11.78
N PRO A 137 0.53 -20.14 11.04
CA PRO A 137 1.64 -20.44 10.14
C PRO A 137 1.77 -19.42 9.00
N PHE A 138 0.71 -18.62 8.75
CA PHE A 138 0.72 -17.54 7.76
C PHE A 138 1.22 -16.21 8.33
N PHE A 139 1.56 -16.11 9.62
CA PHE A 139 2.01 -14.85 10.22
C PHE A 139 3.19 -14.23 9.47
N ILE A 140 4.27 -14.99 9.27
CA ILE A 140 5.47 -14.47 8.61
C ILE A 140 5.17 -14.10 7.14
N PRO A 141 4.56 -14.96 6.31
CA PRO A 141 4.15 -14.57 4.96
C PRO A 141 3.22 -13.36 4.89
N ALA A 142 2.32 -13.18 5.87
CA ALA A 142 1.39 -12.06 5.90
C ALA A 142 2.08 -10.72 6.16
N ALA A 143 3.22 -10.72 6.88
CA ALA A 143 3.84 -9.51 7.40
C ALA A 143 5.08 -9.05 6.63
N LEU A 144 5.77 -9.95 5.94
CA LEU A 144 7.00 -9.65 5.21
C LEU A 144 6.74 -8.71 4.02
N ILE A 145 7.48 -7.61 3.95
CA ILE A 145 7.33 -6.54 2.94
C ILE A 145 7.37 -7.09 1.50
N ASN A 146 8.33 -7.97 1.20
CA ASN A 146 8.54 -8.50 -0.15
C ASN A 146 7.41 -9.44 -0.61
N LEU A 147 6.46 -9.82 0.27
CA LEU A 147 5.34 -10.66 -0.12
C LEU A 147 4.28 -9.87 -0.90
N ALA A 148 4.27 -8.53 -0.84
CA ALA A 148 3.52 -7.73 -1.82
C ALA A 148 4.00 -8.03 -3.26
N THR A 149 5.31 -7.97 -3.50
CA THR A 149 5.94 -8.38 -4.77
C THR A 149 5.66 -9.85 -5.07
N GLY A 150 5.84 -10.74 -4.08
CA GLY A 150 5.64 -12.19 -4.24
C GLY A 150 4.23 -12.56 -4.69
N HIS A 151 3.20 -12.00 -4.05
CA HIS A 151 1.81 -12.27 -4.42
C HIS A 151 1.46 -11.77 -5.83
N VAL A 152 1.94 -10.58 -6.22
CA VAL A 152 1.75 -10.05 -7.58
C VAL A 152 2.46 -10.94 -8.60
N SER A 153 3.70 -11.32 -8.35
CA SER A 153 4.48 -12.24 -9.21
C SER A 153 3.77 -13.57 -9.40
N ILE A 154 3.31 -14.22 -8.32
CA ILE A 154 2.57 -15.49 -8.38
C ILE A 154 1.28 -15.34 -9.18
N ARG A 155 0.49 -14.29 -8.90
CA ARG A 155 -0.83 -14.09 -9.49
C ARG A 155 -0.77 -13.89 -11.00
N PHE A 156 0.20 -13.11 -11.47
CA PHE A 156 0.33 -12.76 -12.89
C PHE A 156 1.38 -13.59 -13.63
N GLY A 157 2.03 -14.53 -12.94
CA GLY A 157 3.05 -15.41 -13.53
C GLY A 157 4.30 -14.67 -13.99
N LEU A 158 4.68 -13.60 -13.31
CA LEU A 158 5.84 -12.75 -13.63
C LEU A 158 7.09 -13.34 -12.97
N LYS A 159 8.04 -13.80 -13.79
CA LYS A 159 9.19 -14.63 -13.41
C LYS A 159 10.54 -13.90 -13.55
N GLY A 160 10.53 -12.67 -14.03
CA GLY A 160 11.70 -11.80 -14.06
C GLY A 160 12.12 -11.33 -12.65
N PRO A 161 12.91 -10.25 -12.55
CA PRO A 161 13.35 -9.72 -11.27
C PRO A 161 12.20 -9.52 -10.27
N ASN A 162 12.24 -10.26 -9.16
CA ASN A 162 11.29 -10.16 -8.06
C ASN A 162 12.02 -9.55 -6.86
N HIS A 163 11.79 -8.25 -6.64
CA HIS A 163 12.52 -7.49 -5.64
C HIS A 163 11.60 -6.58 -4.81
N SER A 164 12.13 -6.01 -3.75
CA SER A 164 11.39 -5.12 -2.85
C SER A 164 12.38 -4.24 -2.11
N VAL A 165 12.02 -2.97 -1.94
CA VAL A 165 12.83 -1.97 -1.25
C VAL A 165 12.06 -1.43 -0.05
N VAL A 166 12.78 -1.01 0.98
CA VAL A 166 12.23 -0.42 2.20
C VAL A 166 13.08 0.78 2.60
N THR A 167 12.55 1.98 2.36
CA THR A 167 13.25 3.25 2.62
C THR A 167 12.28 4.30 3.19
N ALA A 168 11.38 3.87 4.08
CA ALA A 168 10.35 4.74 4.67
C ALA A 168 9.56 5.53 3.60
N CYS A 169 9.45 6.86 3.73
CA CYS A 169 8.68 7.71 2.83
C CYS A 169 9.14 7.68 1.36
N SER A 170 10.41 7.35 1.08
CA SER A 170 10.94 7.29 -0.28
C SER A 170 10.71 5.94 -0.97
N THR A 171 10.10 4.97 -0.27
CA THR A 171 10.00 3.57 -0.74
C THR A 171 9.37 3.43 -2.13
N GLY A 172 8.22 4.05 -2.38
CA GLY A 172 7.57 3.98 -3.69
C GLY A 172 8.41 4.63 -4.80
N ALA A 173 9.09 5.73 -4.50
CA ALA A 173 9.94 6.42 -5.48
C ALA A 173 11.20 5.62 -5.82
N HIS A 174 11.87 5.04 -4.81
CA HIS A 174 13.00 4.14 -5.03
C HIS A 174 12.58 2.89 -5.78
N ALA A 175 11.41 2.33 -5.46
CA ALA A 175 10.89 1.16 -6.15
C ALA A 175 10.72 1.40 -7.67
N ILE A 176 10.11 2.53 -8.04
CA ILE A 176 9.95 2.93 -9.44
C ILE A 176 11.31 3.21 -10.10
N GLY A 177 12.21 3.92 -9.41
CA GLY A 177 13.54 4.24 -9.93
C GLY A 177 14.41 3.02 -10.16
N ASP A 178 14.42 2.07 -9.24
CA ASP A 178 15.20 0.83 -9.35
C ASP A 178 14.59 -0.12 -10.38
N ALA A 179 13.26 -0.20 -10.49
CA ALA A 179 12.59 -0.92 -11.57
C ALA A 179 12.94 -0.34 -12.95
N ALA A 180 12.93 0.99 -13.09
CA ALA A 180 13.37 1.64 -14.32
C ALA A 180 14.84 1.32 -14.65
N ARG A 181 15.71 1.19 -13.65
CA ARG A 181 17.11 0.77 -13.86
C ARG A 181 17.23 -0.67 -14.34
N LEU A 182 16.47 -1.60 -13.76
CA LEU A 182 16.42 -3.00 -14.23
C LEU A 182 16.03 -3.07 -15.71
N ILE A 183 15.05 -2.27 -16.14
CA ILE A 183 14.71 -2.15 -17.57
C ILE A 183 15.85 -1.49 -18.35
N ALA A 184 16.36 -0.35 -17.90
CA ALA A 184 17.40 0.40 -18.61
C ALA A 184 18.70 -0.41 -18.83
N LEU A 185 19.02 -1.34 -17.92
CA LEU A 185 20.20 -2.20 -17.94
C LEU A 185 20.03 -3.51 -18.70
N GLY A 186 18.79 -3.94 -18.98
CA GLY A 186 18.54 -5.17 -19.74
C GLY A 186 18.02 -6.35 -18.92
N ASP A 187 17.81 -6.19 -17.62
CA ASP A 187 17.45 -7.28 -16.70
C ASP A 187 15.97 -7.71 -16.85
N ALA A 188 15.10 -6.78 -17.25
CA ALA A 188 13.67 -7.02 -17.48
C ALA A 188 13.16 -6.16 -18.65
N ASP A 189 12.14 -6.59 -19.37
CA ASP A 189 11.48 -5.81 -20.42
C ASP A 189 10.22 -5.09 -19.92
N LEU A 190 9.66 -5.57 -18.80
CA LEU A 190 8.52 -4.99 -18.11
C LEU A 190 8.72 -5.11 -16.60
N MET A 191 8.32 -4.09 -15.84
CA MET A 191 8.35 -4.12 -14.39
C MET A 191 7.05 -3.57 -13.81
N VAL A 192 6.38 -4.35 -12.97
CA VAL A 192 5.29 -3.85 -12.13
C VAL A 192 5.91 -3.22 -10.88
N ALA A 193 5.87 -1.89 -10.76
CA ALA A 193 6.65 -1.16 -9.78
C ALA A 193 5.84 -0.15 -8.96
N GLY A 194 6.17 0.02 -7.68
CA GLY A 194 5.56 1.05 -6.85
C GLY A 194 5.62 0.75 -5.36
N GLY A 195 4.59 1.16 -4.62
CA GLY A 195 4.56 1.00 -3.16
C GLY A 195 3.16 0.77 -2.60
N ALA A 196 3.10 0.07 -1.46
CA ALA A 196 1.87 -0.18 -0.72
C ALA A 196 2.11 -0.08 0.80
N GLU A 197 1.13 0.47 1.51
CA GLU A 197 1.22 0.66 2.97
C GLU A 197 -0.17 0.58 3.62
N ALA A 198 -0.23 -0.02 4.81
CA ALA A 198 -1.45 -0.14 5.61
C ALA A 198 -1.18 0.11 7.11
N ALA A 199 -0.35 1.11 7.39
CA ALA A 199 0.10 1.43 8.75
C ALA A 199 -0.94 2.18 9.62
N VAL A 200 -2.15 2.43 9.11
CA VAL A 200 -3.26 3.01 9.89
C VAL A 200 -3.84 1.93 10.80
N CYS A 201 -3.06 1.61 11.83
CA CYS A 201 -3.41 0.72 12.92
C CYS A 201 -3.05 1.39 14.25
N ARG A 202 -3.59 0.87 15.35
CA ARG A 202 -3.41 1.50 16.67
C ARG A 202 -1.93 1.67 17.05
N LEU A 203 -1.10 0.66 16.77
CA LEU A 203 0.35 0.72 17.02
C LEU A 203 1.05 1.77 16.14
N GLY A 204 0.68 1.85 14.86
CA GLY A 204 1.22 2.83 13.93
C GLY A 204 0.91 4.26 14.36
N ILE A 205 -0.36 4.56 14.64
CA ILE A 205 -0.76 5.90 15.10
C ILE A 205 -0.09 6.27 16.42
N ALA A 206 -0.05 5.36 17.39
CA ALA A 206 0.61 5.60 18.68
C ALA A 206 2.12 5.86 18.51
N GLY A 207 2.81 5.05 17.69
CA GLY A 207 4.26 5.17 17.46
C GLY A 207 4.64 6.50 16.82
N PHE A 208 3.95 6.92 15.77
CA PHE A 208 4.23 8.20 15.11
C PHE A 208 3.76 9.41 15.93
N ALA A 209 2.69 9.29 16.73
CA ALA A 209 2.29 10.32 17.68
C ALA A 209 3.35 10.51 18.79
N ALA A 210 3.92 9.42 19.31
CA ALA A 210 4.99 9.47 20.31
C ALA A 210 6.26 10.16 19.75
N ALA A 211 6.56 9.96 18.46
CA ALA A 211 7.62 10.65 17.75
C ALA A 211 7.30 12.13 17.40
N ARG A 212 6.11 12.63 17.79
CA ARG A 212 5.60 13.98 17.46
C ARG A 212 5.55 14.26 15.96
N ALA A 213 5.31 13.23 15.16
CA ALA A 213 5.30 13.35 13.70
C ALA A 213 3.90 13.61 13.12
N LEU A 214 2.85 13.22 13.84
CA LEU A 214 1.46 13.37 13.39
C LEU A 214 0.85 14.71 13.79
N SER A 215 -0.04 15.24 12.93
CA SER A 215 -0.97 16.31 13.30
C SER A 215 -1.85 15.87 14.47
N THR A 216 -2.06 16.74 15.44
CA THR A 216 -2.85 16.44 16.65
C THR A 216 -3.87 17.53 17.00
N ARG A 217 -3.72 18.75 16.46
CA ARG A 217 -4.62 19.89 16.77
C ARG A 217 -5.89 19.90 15.93
N TYR A 218 -5.92 19.16 14.84
CA TYR A 218 -7.01 19.18 13.86
C TYR A 218 -7.90 17.94 13.94
N ASN A 219 -7.97 17.29 15.11
CA ASN A 219 -8.84 16.12 15.29
C ASN A 219 -10.30 16.45 14.93
N ASP A 220 -10.83 17.62 15.31
CA ASP A 220 -12.22 18.01 15.04
C ASP A 220 -12.45 18.61 13.63
N THR A 221 -11.38 18.81 12.84
CA THR A 221 -11.45 19.27 11.44
C THR A 221 -10.45 18.48 10.57
N PRO A 222 -10.65 17.16 10.41
CA PRO A 222 -9.67 16.27 9.79
C PRO A 222 -9.25 16.72 8.38
N GLU A 223 -10.20 17.28 7.61
CA GLU A 223 -10.00 17.74 6.24
C GLU A 223 -9.03 18.93 6.13
N LYS A 224 -8.73 19.62 7.23
CA LYS A 224 -7.82 20.77 7.29
C LYS A 224 -6.44 20.45 7.88
N ALA A 225 -6.25 19.22 8.35
CA ALA A 225 -5.07 18.81 9.10
C ALA A 225 -3.80 18.75 8.24
N SER A 226 -3.89 18.10 7.07
CA SER A 226 -2.78 18.03 6.13
C SER A 226 -2.68 19.32 5.33
N ARG A 227 -1.82 20.24 5.80
CA ARG A 227 -1.68 21.60 5.26
C ARG A 227 -0.22 21.95 4.94
N PRO A 228 0.38 21.34 3.90
CA PRO A 228 1.77 21.62 3.52
C PRO A 228 2.04 23.12 3.35
N TRP A 229 3.19 23.57 3.85
CA TRP A 229 3.67 24.97 3.82
C TRP A 229 2.86 26.01 4.59
N ASP A 230 1.67 25.67 5.09
CA ASP A 230 0.90 26.55 5.95
C ASP A 230 1.65 26.84 7.26
N ARG A 231 1.51 28.06 7.78
CA ARG A 231 2.14 28.50 9.04
C ARG A 231 1.68 27.65 10.22
N ASP A 232 0.44 27.19 10.18
CA ASP A 232 -0.22 26.47 11.26
C ASP A 232 -0.18 24.94 11.04
N ARG A 233 0.68 24.42 10.17
CA ARG A 233 0.93 22.96 10.10
C ARG A 233 1.56 22.44 11.41
N ASP A 234 1.14 21.27 11.88
CA ASP A 234 1.61 20.68 13.15
C ASP A 234 2.05 19.21 13.05
N GLY A 235 2.14 18.66 11.83
CA GLY A 235 2.58 17.29 11.57
C GLY A 235 2.00 16.77 10.26
N PHE A 236 2.38 15.56 9.84
CA PHE A 236 1.71 14.91 8.70
C PHE A 236 0.45 14.18 9.17
N VAL A 237 -0.43 13.85 8.23
CA VAL A 237 -1.55 12.93 8.48
C VAL A 237 -1.26 11.61 7.80
N MET A 238 -1.20 10.53 8.58
CA MET A 238 -0.94 9.20 8.05
C MET A 238 -2.08 8.74 7.14
N ALA A 239 -1.72 8.08 6.05
CA ALA A 239 -2.67 7.48 5.13
C ALA A 239 -2.21 6.07 4.74
N GLU A 240 -3.11 5.32 4.12
CA GLU A 240 -2.87 3.96 3.60
C GLU A 240 -3.28 3.86 2.13
N GLY A 241 -2.83 2.81 1.46
CA GLY A 241 -3.15 2.53 0.06
C GLY A 241 -2.00 1.92 -0.70
N ALA A 242 -2.09 1.95 -2.03
CA ALA A 242 -1.04 1.54 -2.94
C ALA A 242 -1.06 2.37 -4.24
N GLY A 243 0.12 2.55 -4.82
CA GLY A 243 0.28 3.10 -6.17
C GLY A 243 1.30 2.30 -6.96
N ILE A 244 0.89 1.86 -8.14
CA ILE A 244 1.66 0.97 -9.02
C ILE A 244 1.66 1.54 -10.45
N VAL A 245 2.81 1.41 -11.10
CA VAL A 245 3.02 1.67 -12.52
C VAL A 245 3.56 0.43 -13.21
N VAL A 246 3.29 0.31 -14.51
CA VAL A 246 3.94 -0.63 -15.44
C VAL A 246 4.85 0.14 -16.39
#